data_AF-A0A1G0CPS8-F1
#
_entry.id   AF-A0A1G0CPS8-F1
#
_cell.length_a   1.000
_cell.length_b   1.000
_cell.length_c   1.000
_cell.angle_alpha   90.00
_cell.angle_beta   90.00
_cell.angle_gamma   90.00
#
_symmetry.space_group_name_H-M   'P 1'
#
loop_
_entity.id
_entity.type
_entity.pdbx_description
1 polymer ?
#
loop_
_entity_poly.entity_id
_entity_poly.type
_entity_poly.pdbx_seq_one_letter_code
_entity_poly.pdbx_strand_id
1 'polypeptide(L)'
;MKSFREFALLLMLAIAAGGASTPASATATCTGRFANPITDICWSCMLPIRFGGLDLVSMGQEDTPNPGGSPVCMCQSQLRVGFKVSFWEPVRRVDVA
;
A
#
# COMPACT_ATOMS: atom_id res chain seq x y z
N MET A 1 65.34 -15.92 -18.45
CA MET A 1 64.45 -16.29 -17.31
C MET A 1 63.85 -15.09 -16.56
N LYS A 2 64.52 -13.93 -16.45
CA LYS A 2 64.00 -12.74 -15.74
C LYS A 2 62.82 -12.07 -16.48
N SER A 3 62.96 -11.92 -17.80
CA SER A 3 61.93 -11.33 -18.68
C SER A 3 60.62 -12.14 -18.74
N PHE A 4 60.66 -13.48 -18.67
CA PHE A 4 59.44 -14.31 -18.65
C PHE A 4 58.66 -14.18 -17.33
N ARG A 5 59.36 -14.02 -16.20
CA ARG A 5 58.75 -13.79 -14.88
C ARG A 5 58.08 -12.42 -14.82
N GLU A 6 58.69 -11.40 -15.41
CA GLU A 6 58.13 -10.04 -15.46
C GLU A 6 56.88 -9.99 -16.36
N PHE A 7 56.90 -10.65 -17.51
CA PHE A 7 55.71 -10.77 -18.36
C PHE A 7 54.57 -11.52 -17.69
N ALA A 8 54.87 -12.61 -16.97
CA ALA A 8 53.87 -13.36 -16.21
C ALA A 8 53.27 -12.52 -15.07
N LEU A 9 54.08 -11.73 -14.37
CA LEU A 9 53.61 -10.83 -13.31
C LEU A 9 52.73 -9.70 -13.86
N LEU A 10 53.09 -9.11 -15.00
CA LEU A 10 52.30 -8.07 -15.65
C LEU A 10 50.96 -8.60 -16.17
N LEU A 11 50.94 -9.82 -16.72
CA LEU A 11 49.71 -10.45 -17.19
C LEU A 11 48.76 -10.78 -16.02
N MET A 12 49.29 -11.26 -14.89
CA MET A 12 48.50 -11.51 -13.69
C MET A 12 47.92 -10.23 -13.10
N LEU A 13 48.69 -9.14 -13.11
CA LEU A 13 48.22 -7.83 -12.63
C LEU A 13 47.11 -7.24 -13.52
N ALA A 14 47.21 -7.43 -14.84
CA ALA A 14 46.18 -7.00 -15.79
C ALA A 14 44.86 -7.78 -15.62
N ILE A 15 44.93 -9.08 -15.33
CA ILE A 15 43.74 -9.90 -15.08
C ILE A 15 43.07 -9.52 -13.74
N ALA A 16 43.86 -9.20 -12.71
CA ALA A 16 43.33 -8.76 -11.42
C ALA A 16 42.67 -7.36 -11.49
N ALA A 17 43.21 -6.45 -12.30
CA ALA A 17 42.65 -5.11 -12.51
C ALA A 17 41.39 -5.11 -13.40
N GLY A 18 41.20 -6.14 -14.23
CA GLY A 18 40.05 -6.32 -15.12
C GLY A 18 38.85 -7.00 -14.48
N GLY A 19 38.79 -7.09 -13.14
CA GLY A 19 37.68 -7.71 -12.41
C GLY A 19 36.35 -7.10 -12.80
N ALA A 20 35.57 -7.82 -13.59
CA ALA A 20 34.23 -7.42 -14.01
C ALA A 20 33.37 -7.16 -12.77
N SER A 21 32.89 -5.94 -12.62
CA SER A 21 31.80 -5.60 -11.72
C SER A 21 30.55 -6.36 -12.17
N THR A 22 30.37 -7.57 -11.64
CA THR A 22 29.10 -8.28 -11.80
C THR A 22 28.02 -7.42 -11.16
N PRO A 23 26.93 -7.08 -11.87
CA PRO A 23 25.81 -6.43 -11.24
C PRO A 23 25.26 -7.41 -10.20
N ALA A 24 25.42 -7.08 -8.92
CA ALA A 24 24.74 -7.80 -7.85
C ALA A 24 23.25 -7.54 -8.02
N SER A 25 22.54 -8.46 -8.67
CA SER A 25 21.08 -8.46 -8.73
C SER A 25 20.55 -8.84 -7.35
N ALA A 26 20.46 -7.87 -6.45
CA ALA A 26 19.66 -8.02 -5.25
C ALA A 26 18.19 -8.13 -5.69
N THR A 27 17.67 -9.36 -5.72
CA THR A 27 16.23 -9.57 -5.88
C THR A 27 15.62 -9.18 -4.54
N ALA A 28 14.98 -8.01 -4.47
CA ALA A 28 14.16 -7.68 -3.33
C ALA A 28 13.00 -8.68 -3.31
N THR A 29 13.03 -9.61 -2.37
CA THR A 29 11.94 -10.57 -2.16
C THR A 29 10.81 -9.85 -1.43
N CYS A 30 10.01 -9.05 -2.15
CA CYS A 30 8.80 -8.47 -1.59
C CYS A 30 7.82 -9.62 -1.33
N THR A 31 7.55 -9.91 -0.05
CA THR A 31 6.61 -10.98 0.34
C THR A 31 5.17 -10.47 0.45
N GLY A 32 4.98 -9.16 0.36
CA GLY A 32 3.67 -8.50 0.34
C GLY A 32 2.97 -8.63 -1.02
N ARG A 33 1.64 -8.85 -0.97
CA ARG A 33 0.73 -8.67 -2.10
C ARG A 33 -0.20 -7.51 -1.79
N PHE A 34 -0.66 -6.80 -2.82
CA PHE A 34 -1.70 -5.79 -2.64
C PHE A 34 -2.96 -6.43 -2.06
N ALA A 35 -3.57 -5.75 -1.08
CA ALA A 35 -4.80 -6.20 -0.48
C ALA A 35 -5.91 -6.27 -1.55
N ASN A 36 -6.55 -7.43 -1.68
CA ASN A 36 -7.72 -7.58 -2.52
C ASN A 36 -8.93 -6.97 -1.80
N PRO A 37 -9.57 -5.91 -2.33
CA PRO A 37 -10.70 -5.26 -1.66
C PRO A 37 -11.91 -6.20 -1.48
N ILE A 38 -12.01 -7.28 -2.23
CA ILE A 38 -13.13 -8.23 -2.17
C ILE A 38 -12.93 -9.23 -1.02
N THR A 39 -11.73 -9.79 -0.90
CA THR A 39 -11.46 -10.93 0.02
C THR A 39 -10.72 -10.55 1.28
N ASP A 40 -9.90 -9.49 1.24
CA ASP A 40 -8.95 -9.15 2.31
C ASP A 40 -9.50 -8.00 3.20
N ILE A 41 -10.70 -7.49 2.89
CA ILE A 41 -11.42 -6.49 3.68
C ILE A 41 -12.57 -7.17 4.42
N CYS A 42 -12.64 -6.96 5.73
CA CYS A 42 -13.81 -7.31 6.51
C CYS A 42 -14.94 -6.31 6.22
N TRP A 43 -15.80 -6.61 5.24
CA TRP A 43 -16.93 -5.75 4.89
C TRP A 43 -17.97 -5.65 6.00
N SER A 44 -18.16 -6.70 6.79
CA SER A 44 -19.04 -6.66 7.97
C SER A 44 -18.53 -5.68 9.03
N CYS A 45 -17.22 -5.46 9.11
CA CYS A 45 -16.61 -4.52 10.05
C CYS A 45 -16.85 -3.05 9.68
N MET A 46 -17.34 -2.76 8.46
CA MET A 46 -17.68 -1.41 8.02
C MET A 46 -19.15 -1.04 8.27
N LEU A 47 -19.96 -2.00 8.73
CA LEU A 47 -21.39 -1.85 8.90
C LEU A 47 -21.75 -1.35 10.31
N PRO A 48 -22.86 -0.60 10.46
CA PRO A 48 -23.83 -0.29 9.42
C PRO A 48 -23.41 0.84 8.48
N ILE A 49 -23.73 0.67 7.19
CA ILE A 49 -23.63 1.74 6.19
C ILE A 49 -24.98 2.43 6.10
N ARG A 50 -24.99 3.73 6.38
CA ARG A 50 -26.19 4.56 6.34
C ARG A 50 -26.04 5.71 5.35
N PHE A 51 -27.14 6.03 4.66
CA PHE A 51 -27.23 7.17 3.76
C PHE A 51 -28.34 8.10 4.22
N GLY A 52 -28.00 9.34 4.55
CA GLY A 52 -28.97 10.30 5.02
C GLY A 52 -29.68 9.91 6.33
N GLY A 53 -29.05 9.04 7.13
CA GLY A 53 -29.64 8.48 8.36
C GLY A 53 -30.46 7.21 8.17
N LEU A 54 -30.66 6.76 6.93
CA LEU A 54 -31.32 5.49 6.63
C LEU A 54 -30.31 4.34 6.60
N ASP A 55 -30.64 3.23 7.25
CA ASP A 55 -29.88 1.98 7.16
C ASP A 55 -29.98 1.37 5.77
N LEU A 56 -28.86 1.33 5.04
CA LEU A 56 -28.78 0.60 3.76
C LEU A 56 -28.42 -0.86 4.02
N VAL A 57 -27.38 -1.07 4.82
CA VAL A 57 -26.86 -2.40 5.15
C VAL A 57 -26.37 -2.33 6.59
N SER A 58 -26.97 -3.11 7.49
CA SER A 58 -26.55 -3.21 8.90
C SER A 58 -25.98 -4.59 9.25
N MET A 59 -26.58 -5.66 8.71
CA MET A 59 -26.22 -7.06 9.02
C MET A 59 -26.15 -7.36 10.53
N GLY A 60 -26.89 -6.61 11.37
CA GLY A 60 -26.93 -6.81 12.81
C GLY A 60 -25.75 -6.22 13.59
N GLN A 61 -24.89 -5.41 12.94
CA GLN A 61 -23.77 -4.76 13.61
C GLN A 61 -24.22 -3.59 14.50
N GLU A 62 -23.55 -3.42 15.64
CA GLU A 62 -23.77 -2.30 16.56
C GLU A 62 -23.32 -0.96 15.98
N ASP A 63 -24.02 0.12 16.36
CA ASP A 63 -23.68 1.47 15.97
C ASP A 63 -23.91 2.47 17.11
N THR A 64 -23.24 3.59 17.02
CA THR A 64 -23.48 4.77 17.85
C THR A 64 -24.69 5.57 17.35
N PRO A 65 -25.35 6.37 18.20
CA PRO A 65 -26.45 7.22 17.78
C PRO A 65 -26.04 8.19 16.66
N ASN A 66 -26.78 8.18 15.55
CA ASN A 66 -26.52 9.07 14.42
C ASN A 66 -26.97 10.51 14.78
N PRO A 67 -26.15 11.55 14.52
CA PRO A 67 -26.52 12.95 14.76
C PRO A 67 -27.71 13.45 13.92
N GLY A 68 -28.14 12.70 12.90
CA GLY A 68 -29.36 12.97 12.13
C GLY A 68 -29.34 14.26 11.29
N GLY A 69 -30.53 14.79 11.03
CA GLY A 69 -30.76 16.01 10.25
C GLY A 69 -30.89 15.78 8.75
N SER A 70 -30.72 16.85 7.96
CA SER A 70 -30.88 16.78 6.50
C SER A 70 -29.90 15.78 5.87
N PRO A 71 -30.37 14.87 4.98
CA PRO A 71 -29.53 13.92 4.26
C PRO A 71 -28.64 14.60 3.22
N VAL A 72 -29.02 15.82 2.79
CA VAL A 72 -28.29 16.65 1.85
C VAL A 72 -27.63 17.79 2.61
N CYS A 73 -26.36 18.06 2.31
CA CYS A 73 -25.61 19.20 2.84
C CYS A 73 -25.07 20.05 1.69
N MET A 74 -24.91 21.35 1.94
CA MET A 74 -24.33 22.28 0.97
C MET A 74 -23.10 22.95 1.56
N CYS A 75 -21.96 22.77 0.92
CA CYS A 75 -20.72 23.45 1.26
C CYS A 75 -20.70 24.81 0.53
N GLN A 76 -21.03 25.88 1.27
CA GLN A 76 -21.17 27.23 0.70
C GLN A 76 -19.89 27.75 0.06
N SER A 77 -18.71 27.36 0.56
CA SER A 77 -17.42 27.85 0.05
C SER A 77 -17.10 27.37 -1.37
N GLN A 78 -17.73 26.30 -1.85
CA GLN A 78 -17.46 25.72 -3.18
C GLN A 78 -18.72 25.47 -4.00
N LEU A 79 -19.90 25.93 -3.53
CA LEU A 79 -21.21 25.65 -4.13
C LEU A 79 -21.44 24.14 -4.39
N ARG A 80 -20.93 23.28 -3.49
CA ARG A 80 -20.99 21.82 -3.63
C ARG A 80 -22.15 21.28 -2.82
N VAL A 81 -23.00 20.48 -3.47
CA VAL A 81 -24.03 19.69 -2.82
C VAL A 81 -23.45 18.30 -2.54
N GLY A 82 -23.58 17.83 -1.30
CA GLY A 82 -23.15 16.53 -0.86
C GLY A 82 -24.25 15.78 -0.11
N PHE A 83 -24.00 14.50 0.14
CA PHE A 83 -24.88 13.66 0.92
C PHE A 83 -24.17 13.21 2.19
N LYS A 84 -24.93 13.03 3.26
CA LYS A 84 -24.41 12.44 4.50
C LYS A 84 -24.36 10.92 4.37
N VAL A 85 -23.18 10.37 4.59
CA VAL A 85 -22.96 8.92 4.69
C VAL A 85 -22.27 8.63 6.03
N SER A 86 -22.61 7.50 6.65
CA SER A 86 -21.92 7.01 7.85
C SER A 86 -21.64 5.53 7.72
N PHE A 87 -20.44 5.12 8.13
CA PHE A 87 -19.96 3.74 8.15
C PHE A 87 -18.75 3.66 9.08
N TRP A 88 -18.38 2.46 9.51
CA TRP A 88 -17.16 2.27 10.31
C TRP A 88 -15.94 2.18 9.41
N GLU A 89 -14.95 3.05 9.61
CA GLU A 89 -13.70 3.03 8.86
C GLU A 89 -12.53 2.46 9.69
N PRO A 90 -11.62 1.68 9.07
CA PRO A 90 -10.40 1.24 9.75
C PRO A 90 -9.51 2.42 10.10
N VAL A 91 -9.06 2.53 11.35
CA VAL A 91 -8.20 3.64 11.80
C VAL A 91 -6.87 3.66 11.05
N ARG A 92 -6.32 2.49 10.71
CA ARG A 92 -5.02 2.35 10.03
C ARG A 92 -5.01 1.11 9.15
N ARG A 93 -4.37 1.21 7.99
CA ARG A 93 -3.94 0.07 7.17
C ARG A 93 -2.42 0.06 7.13
N VAL A 94 -1.82 -1.10 7.41
CA VAL A 94 -0.36 -1.28 7.42
C VAL A 94 -0.03 -2.29 6.33
N ASP A 95 0.68 -1.82 5.31
CA ASP A 95 1.24 -2.66 4.27
C ASP A 95 2.70 -2.97 4.64
N VAL A 96 3.08 -4.24 4.61
CA VAL A 96 4.46 -4.70 4.87
C VAL A 96 5.06 -5.12 3.53
N ALA A 97 6.14 -4.46 3.13
CA ALA A 97 6.89 -4.76 1.90
C ALA A 97 7.84 -5.95 2.08
#